data_AF-A0AAD4EBF5-F1
#
_entry.id   AF-A0AAD4EBF5-F1
#
_cell.length_a   1.000
_cell.length_b   1.000
_cell.length_c   1.000
_cell.angle_alpha   90.00
_cell.angle_beta   90.00
_cell.angle_gamma   90.00
#
_symmetry.space_group_name_H-M   'P 1'
#
loop_
_entity.id
_entity.type
_entity.pdbx_description
1 polymer ?
#
loop_
_entity_poly.entity_id
_entity_poly.type
_entity_poly.pdbx_seq_one_letter_code
_entity_poly.pdbx_strand_id
1 'polypeptide(L)'
;FPFSSWRNWQVATWLLCSGLSMEKIDSFLSLDMVSIEDLPLSFCLAKELQGRAEMLPSGPHWKSQIIPMSHPTKSPVILYWCDPLECIASIFNHPLFHNHMDFTSCKVYTTAE
;
A
#
# COMPACT_ATOMS: atom_id res chain seq x y z
N PHE A 1 4.61 3.06 12.60
CA PHE A 1 4.40 1.59 12.68
C PHE A 1 4.20 1.06 11.27
N PRO A 2 4.83 -0.05 10.83
CA PRO A 2 6.07 -0.68 11.31
C PRO A 2 7.34 0.10 10.90
N PHE A 3 7.18 1.27 10.28
CA PHE A 3 8.25 2.20 9.89
C PHE A 3 8.27 3.43 10.82
N SER A 4 9.45 4.02 10.99
CA SER A 4 9.71 5.12 11.95
C SER A 4 9.31 6.50 11.42
N SER A 5 9.28 6.68 10.10
CA SER A 5 8.94 7.95 9.46
C SER A 5 8.45 7.73 8.02
N TRP A 6 7.83 8.76 7.43
CA TRP A 6 7.45 8.74 6.02
C TRP A 6 8.65 8.50 5.09
N ARG A 7 9.80 9.16 5.36
CA ARG A 7 11.03 8.97 4.57
C ARG A 7 11.53 7.53 4.65
N ASN A 8 11.49 6.95 5.85
CA ASN A 8 11.84 5.54 6.05
C ASN A 8 10.87 4.60 5.30
N TRP A 9 9.56 4.89 5.29
CA TRP A 9 8.59 4.13 4.52
C TRP A 9 8.81 4.25 3.00
N GLN A 10 9.07 5.46 2.49
CA GLN A 10 9.29 5.69 1.07
C GLN A 10 10.45 4.84 0.52
N VAL A 11 11.56 4.76 1.26
CA VAL A 11 12.70 3.91 0.90
C VAL A 11 12.35 2.43 1.01
N ALA A 12 11.65 2.03 2.07
CA ALA A 12 11.18 0.66 2.25
C ALA A 12 10.29 0.18 1.09
N THR A 13 9.27 0.96 0.71
CA THR A 13 8.36 0.64 -0.39
C THR A 13 9.12 0.57 -1.71
N TRP A 14 10.03 1.49 -1.96
CA TRP A 14 10.83 1.46 -3.19
C TRP A 14 11.68 0.19 -3.27
N LEU A 15 12.38 -0.17 -2.19
CA LEU A 15 13.18 -1.41 -2.13
C LEU A 15 12.29 -2.65 -2.37
N LEU A 16 11.15 -2.75 -1.69
CA LEU A 16 10.19 -3.86 -1.85
C LEU A 16 9.65 -3.98 -3.28
N CYS A 17 9.43 -2.86 -3.98
CA CYS A 17 8.86 -2.84 -5.33
C CYS A 17 9.89 -2.81 -6.46
N SER A 18 11.19 -2.63 -6.15
CA SER A 18 12.25 -2.48 -7.15
C SER A 18 12.66 -3.75 -7.89
N GLY A 19 12.26 -4.93 -7.39
CA GLY A 19 12.67 -6.23 -7.93
C GLY A 19 14.14 -6.58 -7.66
N LEU A 20 14.81 -5.87 -6.75
CA LEU A 20 16.16 -6.20 -6.31
C LEU A 20 16.18 -7.53 -5.52
N SER A 21 17.26 -8.30 -5.66
CA SER A 21 17.49 -9.47 -4.79
C SER A 21 17.80 -9.03 -3.36
N MET A 22 17.56 -9.91 -2.39
CA MET A 22 17.88 -9.66 -0.98
C MET A 22 19.35 -9.22 -0.79
N GLU A 23 20.28 -9.87 -1.49
CA GLU A 23 21.72 -9.53 -1.44
C GLU A 23 22.00 -8.10 -1.93
N LYS A 24 21.32 -7.64 -2.98
CA LYS A 24 21.48 -6.27 -3.48
C LYS A 24 20.86 -5.24 -2.54
N ILE A 25 19.76 -5.61 -1.88
CA ILE A 25 19.16 -4.77 -0.84
C ILE A 25 20.12 -4.66 0.34
N ASP A 26 20.70 -5.76 0.81
CA ASP A 26 21.70 -5.75 1.89
C ASP A 26 22.94 -4.91 1.50
N SER A 27 23.43 -5.05 0.26
CA SER A 27 24.54 -4.23 -0.26
C SER A 27 24.19 -2.74 -0.34
N PHE A 28 22.93 -2.38 -0.58
CA PHE A 28 22.47 -1.00 -0.55
C PHE A 28 22.41 -0.46 0.88
N LEU A 29 21.90 -1.28 1.82
CA LEU A 29 21.80 -0.91 3.23
C LEU A 29 23.16 -0.80 3.92
N SER A 30 24.19 -1.48 3.42
CA SER A 30 25.55 -1.37 3.90
C SER A 30 26.31 -0.13 3.43
N LEU A 31 25.72 0.70 2.55
CA LEU A 31 26.38 1.92 2.10
C LEU A 31 26.48 2.94 3.24
N ASP A 32 27.65 3.54 3.42
CA ASP A 32 27.89 4.52 4.49
C ASP A 32 26.85 5.65 4.47
N MET A 33 26.45 6.13 3.29
CA MET A 33 25.41 7.16 3.14
C MET A 33 24.05 6.74 3.73
N VAL A 34 23.71 5.45 3.70
CA VAL A 34 22.45 4.89 4.22
C VAL A 34 22.59 4.56 5.72
N SER A 35 23.81 4.27 6.16
CA SER A 35 24.16 3.97 7.56
C SER A 35 24.36 5.22 8.42
N ILE A 36 24.70 6.37 7.80
CA ILE A 36 24.93 7.66 8.46
C ILE A 36 23.60 8.34 8.83
N GLU A 37 23.65 9.16 9.89
CA GLU A 37 22.56 9.85 10.61
C GLU A 37 21.47 10.55 9.76
N ASP A 38 21.71 10.79 8.47
CA ASP A 38 20.79 11.49 7.56
C ASP A 38 19.53 10.68 7.21
N LEU A 39 19.60 9.34 7.30
CA LEU A 39 18.46 8.46 7.00
C LEU A 39 18.31 7.34 8.04
N PRO A 40 17.73 7.63 9.22
CA PRO A 40 17.49 6.61 10.25
C PRO A 40 16.44 5.60 9.76
N LEU A 41 16.92 4.53 9.11
CA LEU A 41 16.08 3.42 8.70
C LEU A 41 15.74 2.55 9.91
N SER A 42 14.51 2.04 9.95
CA SER A 42 14.08 1.12 11.00
C SER A 42 14.58 -0.31 10.79
N PHE A 43 15.36 -0.60 9.75
CA PHE A 43 15.82 -1.95 9.38
C PHE A 43 17.23 -1.87 8.81
N CYS A 44 18.04 -2.90 9.07
CA CYS A 44 19.43 -2.99 8.63
C CYS A 44 19.65 -4.07 7.56
N LEU A 45 18.68 -4.99 7.41
CA LEU A 45 18.76 -6.13 6.49
C LEU A 45 17.48 -6.26 5.66
N ALA A 46 17.61 -6.83 4.46
CA ALA A 46 16.51 -7.16 3.58
C ALA A 46 15.47 -8.08 4.26
N LYS A 47 15.93 -9.02 5.09
CA LYS A 47 15.06 -9.92 5.86
C LYS A 47 14.22 -9.16 6.90
N GLU A 48 14.80 -8.16 7.56
CA GLU A 48 14.07 -7.33 8.51
C GLU A 48 13.05 -6.43 7.81
N LEU A 49 13.42 -5.90 6.64
CA LEU A 49 12.51 -5.15 5.78
C LEU A 49 11.31 -6.02 5.38
N GLN A 50 11.54 -7.26 4.94
CA GLN A 50 10.47 -8.19 4.61
C GLN A 50 9.59 -8.50 5.82
N GLY A 51 10.17 -8.83 6.97
CA GLY A 51 9.40 -9.10 8.18
C GLY A 51 8.53 -7.90 8.60
N ARG A 52 9.05 -6.67 8.45
CA ARG A 52 8.26 -5.45 8.68
C ARG A 52 7.16 -5.25 7.64
N ALA A 53 7.41 -5.61 6.38
CA ALA A 53 6.38 -5.57 5.34
C ALA A 53 5.25 -6.56 5.62
N GLU A 54 5.56 -7.76 6.13
CA GLU A 54 4.58 -8.77 6.53
C GLU A 54 3.74 -8.35 7.74
N MET A 55 4.24 -7.42 8.58
CA MET A 55 3.47 -6.81 9.67
C MET A 55 2.48 -5.74 9.20
N LEU A 56 2.55 -5.30 7.94
CA LEU A 56 1.59 -4.33 7.42
C LEU A 56 0.19 -4.97 7.39
N PRO A 57 -0.86 -4.19 7.71
CA PRO A 57 -2.22 -4.71 7.59
C PRO A 57 -2.47 -5.12 6.14
N SER A 58 -2.99 -6.32 5.95
CA SER A 58 -3.47 -6.76 4.64
C SER A 58 -4.51 -5.77 4.12
N GLY A 59 -4.38 -5.42 2.84
CA GLY A 59 -5.40 -4.63 2.16
C GLY A 59 -6.72 -5.41 1.99
N PRO A 60 -7.77 -4.74 1.49
CA PRO A 60 -9.02 -5.40 1.17
C PRO A 60 -8.79 -6.51 0.14
N HIS A 61 -9.43 -7.66 0.34
CA HIS A 61 -9.19 -8.82 -0.50
C HIS A 61 -9.92 -8.68 -1.83
N TRP A 62 -9.20 -8.95 -2.93
CA TRP A 62 -9.81 -9.09 -4.25
C TRP A 62 -10.66 -10.36 -4.30
N LYS A 63 -11.92 -10.18 -4.70
CA LYS A 63 -12.89 -11.23 -4.97
C LYS A 63 -13.18 -11.25 -6.47
N SER A 64 -13.51 -12.43 -6.99
CA SER A 64 -13.89 -12.61 -8.39
C SER A 64 -15.18 -13.42 -8.49
N GLN A 65 -16.09 -13.00 -9.35
CA GLN A 65 -17.29 -13.78 -9.66
C GLN A 65 -17.64 -13.72 -11.14
N ILE A 66 -18.24 -14.79 -11.65
CA ILE A 66 -18.72 -14.83 -13.04
C ILE A 66 -20.07 -14.12 -13.08
N ILE A 67 -20.21 -13.13 -13.97
CA ILE A 67 -21.48 -12.44 -14.19
C ILE A 67 -22.28 -13.19 -15.28
N PRO A 68 -23.57 -13.52 -15.03
CA PRO A 68 -24.43 -14.06 -16.07
C PRO A 68 -24.72 -13.00 -17.14
N MET A 69 -24.45 -13.33 -18.39
CA MET A 69 -24.72 -12.47 -19.54
C MET A 69 -26.02 -12.88 -20.23
N SER A 70 -26.84 -11.90 -20.63
CA SER A 70 -28.08 -12.14 -21.39
C SER A 70 -27.82 -12.72 -22.79
N HIS A 71 -26.61 -12.52 -23.32
CA HIS A 71 -26.18 -13.03 -24.62
C HIS A 71 -24.94 -13.92 -24.47
N PRO A 72 -24.80 -14.96 -25.31
CA PRO A 72 -23.65 -15.86 -25.23
C PRO A 72 -22.35 -15.12 -25.56
N THR A 73 -21.43 -15.11 -24.63
CA THR A 73 -20.05 -14.63 -24.81
C THR A 73 -19.12 -15.81 -25.10
N LYS A 74 -18.03 -15.56 -25.86
CA LYS A 74 -17.03 -16.60 -26.17
C LYS A 74 -16.29 -17.11 -24.92
N SER A 75 -16.24 -16.30 -23.88
CA SER A 75 -15.60 -16.59 -22.59
C SER A 75 -16.47 -16.03 -21.44
N PRO A 76 -16.38 -16.60 -20.23
CA PRO A 76 -17.09 -16.07 -19.07
C PRO A 76 -16.61 -14.65 -18.75
N VAL A 77 -17.56 -13.77 -18.43
CA VAL A 77 -17.26 -12.41 -17.95
C VAL A 77 -17.00 -12.50 -16.45
N ILE A 78 -15.79 -12.14 -16.02
CA ILE A 78 -15.37 -12.16 -14.62
C ILE A 78 -15.37 -10.73 -14.07
N LEU A 79 -16.14 -10.51 -13.01
CA LEU A 79 -16.09 -9.29 -12.22
C LEU A 79 -15.09 -9.45 -11.08
N TYR A 80 -14.09 -8.59 -11.08
CA TYR A 80 -13.18 -8.40 -9.96
C TYR A 80 -13.67 -7.25 -9.09
N TRP A 81 -13.79 -7.47 -7.79
CA TRP A 81 -14.27 -6.47 -6.84
C TRP A 81 -13.66 -6.70 -5.46
N CYS A 82 -13.60 -5.65 -4.65
CA CYS A 82 -13.24 -5.74 -3.23
C CYS A 82 -14.45 -5.37 -2.38
N ASP A 83 -14.54 -5.92 -1.17
CA ASP A 83 -15.60 -5.55 -0.24
C ASP A 83 -15.51 -4.05 0.09
N PRO A 84 -16.57 -3.24 -0.18
CA PRO A 84 -16.51 -1.81 0.04
C PRO A 84 -16.31 -1.45 1.52
N LEU A 85 -16.81 -2.26 2.46
CA LEU A 85 -16.60 -2.03 3.88
C LEU A 85 -15.15 -2.30 4.28
N GLU A 86 -14.51 -3.35 3.73
CA GLU A 86 -13.07 -3.59 3.93
C GLU A 86 -12.24 -2.46 3.34
N CYS A 87 -12.60 -1.96 2.15
CA CYS A 87 -11.92 -0.82 1.52
C CYS A 87 -12.02 0.44 2.38
N ILE A 88 -13.21 0.78 2.86
CA ILE A 88 -13.42 1.95 3.73
C ILE A 88 -12.62 1.78 5.03
N ALA A 89 -12.74 0.64 5.70
CA ALA A 89 -11.97 0.37 6.92
C ALA A 89 -10.45 0.47 6.67
N SER A 90 -9.96 -0.03 5.54
CA SER A 90 -8.56 0.08 5.15
C SER A 90 -8.13 1.54 4.98
N ILE A 91 -8.90 2.35 4.27
CA ILE A 91 -8.63 3.78 4.05
C ILE A 91 -8.60 4.53 5.40
N PHE A 92 -9.58 4.29 6.26
CA PHE A 92 -9.70 4.95 7.57
C PHE A 92 -8.53 4.61 8.51
N ASN A 93 -8.02 3.38 8.42
CA ASN A 93 -6.89 2.93 9.22
C ASN A 93 -5.53 3.27 8.59
N HIS A 94 -5.49 3.83 7.39
CA HIS A 94 -4.26 4.11 6.70
C HIS A 94 -3.64 5.44 7.19
N PRO A 95 -2.40 5.42 7.75
CA PRO A 95 -1.80 6.62 8.33
C PRO A 95 -1.67 7.79 7.36
N LEU A 96 -1.51 7.52 6.06
CA LEU A 96 -1.45 8.56 5.03
C LEU A 96 -2.70 9.43 4.96
N PHE A 97 -3.88 8.90 5.25
CA PHE A 97 -5.13 9.65 5.10
C PHE A 97 -5.58 10.31 6.40
N HIS A 98 -4.88 10.08 7.52
CA HIS A 98 -5.30 10.57 8.84
C HIS A 98 -5.61 12.07 8.88
N ASN A 99 -4.78 12.89 8.22
CA ASN A 99 -4.95 14.35 8.16
C ASN A 99 -5.67 14.85 6.88
N HIS A 100 -6.13 13.95 6.04
CA HIS A 100 -6.76 14.25 4.75
C HIS A 100 -8.22 13.77 4.67
N MET A 101 -8.77 13.26 5.77
CA MET A 101 -10.17 12.86 5.86
C MET A 101 -11.00 13.97 6.50
N ASP A 102 -11.94 14.52 5.75
CA ASP A 102 -12.94 15.46 6.26
C ASP A 102 -14.23 14.72 6.64
N PHE A 103 -14.56 14.74 7.93
CA PHE A 103 -15.79 14.14 8.46
C PHE A 103 -16.91 15.16 8.69
N THR A 104 -16.63 16.44 8.46
CA THR A 104 -17.59 17.52 8.66
C THR A 104 -18.51 17.61 7.46
N SER A 105 -19.82 17.71 7.69
CA SER A 105 -20.78 17.94 6.61
C SER A 105 -20.43 19.23 5.86
N CYS A 106 -20.21 19.14 4.55
CA CYS A 106 -19.99 20.29 3.70
C CYS A 106 -21.13 20.44 2.69
N LYS A 107 -21.47 21.69 2.35
CA LYS A 107 -22.45 21.99 1.32
C LYS A 107 -21.75 22.00 -0.03
N VAL A 108 -22.01 20.98 -0.86
CA VAL A 108 -21.50 20.90 -2.23
C VAL A 108 -22.45 21.66 -3.15
N TYR A 109 -21.94 22.69 -3.83
CA TYR A 109 -22.68 23.41 -4.86
C TYR A 109 -22.30 22.82 -6.23
N THR A 110 -23.28 22.35 -7.00
CA THR A 110 -23.09 22.06 -8.42
C THR A 110 -23.25 23.35 -9.22
N THR A 111 -22.33 23.62 -10.14
CA THR A 111 -22.49 24.67 -11.15
C THR A 111 -23.68 24.33 -12.05
N ALA A 112 -24.48 25.35 -12.41
CA ALA A 112 -25.58 25.18 -13.34
C ALA A 112 -25.07 24.73 -14.73
N GLU A 113 -25.66 23.67 -15.26
CA GLU A 113 -25.52 23.24 -16.67
C GLU A 113 -26.16 24.25 -17.63
#